data_AF-A0A834A863-F1
#
_entry.id   AF-A0A834A863-F1
#
_cell.length_a   1.000
_cell.length_b   1.000
_cell.length_c   1.000
_cell.angle_alpha   90.00
_cell.angle_beta   90.00
_cell.angle_gamma   90.00
#
_symmetry.space_group_name_H-M   'P 1'
#
loop_
_entity.id
_entity.type
_entity.pdbx_description
1 polymer ?
#
loop_
_entity_poly.entity_id
_entity_poly.type
_entity_poly.pdbx_seq_one_letter_code
_entity_poly.pdbx_strand_id
1 'polypeptide(L)'
;MSTTGTQPRLKNLELPAVGGSDVHVRMLAAPVNPSDINMIQVGNYGLLPKLPAVGGNEGVGQVVAVGSSVTGVKPGDWVIPAAAGLGTWRTQAVFKEEALIAVPSDIPLQSAATLSVNPCTAYRMLVDFEQLRPGDSVIQNASNSGVGQAVIQIAAALGLRTINVVRDRPDIQTLTDKLKNLGAEHVITEEELRKPETKNLFKVPRMRDIALPVRACPLQRAGLN
;
A
#
# COMPACT_ATOMS: atom_id res chain seq x y z
N MET A 1 20.47 6.52 27.26
CA MET A 1 20.41 7.46 26.12
C MET A 1 18.97 7.94 25.98
N SER A 2 18.74 9.25 26.07
CA SER A 2 17.42 9.89 26.19
C SER A 2 16.57 9.70 24.92
N THR A 3 15.34 9.19 25.06
CA THR A 3 14.35 8.91 24.00
C THR A 3 13.54 10.14 23.58
N THR A 4 14.01 11.35 23.85
CA THR A 4 13.19 12.58 23.74
C THR A 4 13.06 13.16 22.32
N GLY A 5 13.51 12.45 21.27
CA GLY A 5 13.55 12.96 19.89
C GLY A 5 12.68 12.26 18.83
N THR A 6 12.02 11.14 19.11
CA THR A 6 11.48 10.22 18.08
C THR A 6 9.95 10.23 17.91
N GLN A 7 9.23 11.21 18.49
CA GLN A 7 7.78 11.30 18.31
C GLN A 7 7.39 12.39 17.29
N PRO A 8 6.42 12.10 16.39
CA PRO A 8 5.85 13.10 15.49
C PRO A 8 5.29 14.29 16.28
N ARG A 9 5.52 15.52 15.78
CA ARG A 9 4.95 16.74 16.35
C ARG A 9 4.35 17.58 15.23
N LEU A 10 3.19 18.17 15.51
CA LEU A 10 2.63 19.21 14.65
C LEU A 10 3.49 20.47 14.79
N LYS A 11 3.88 21.06 13.67
CA LYS A 11 4.65 22.31 13.60
C LYS A 11 4.12 23.19 12.48
N ASN A 12 4.17 24.50 12.71
CA ASN A 12 3.98 25.49 11.65
C ASN A 12 5.30 25.60 10.87
N LEU A 13 5.19 25.60 9.54
CA LEU A 13 6.30 25.79 8.62
C LEU A 13 5.93 26.92 7.67
N GLU A 14 6.91 27.73 7.30
CA GLU A 14 6.75 28.68 6.20
C GLU A 14 6.66 27.91 4.88
N LEU A 15 5.70 28.28 4.04
CA LEU A 15 5.56 27.70 2.70
C LEU A 15 6.68 28.26 1.82
N PRO A 16 7.53 27.42 1.19
CA PRO A 16 8.56 27.91 0.27
C PRO A 16 7.95 28.66 -0.91
N ALA A 17 8.72 29.57 -1.51
CA ALA A 17 8.33 30.18 -2.78
C ALA A 17 8.30 29.13 -3.90
N VAL A 18 7.38 29.31 -4.85
CA VAL A 18 7.25 28.42 -6.03
C VAL A 18 8.31 28.81 -7.06
N GLY A 19 9.33 27.99 -7.22
CA GLY A 19 10.33 28.14 -8.27
C GLY A 19 9.80 27.77 -9.66
N GLY A 20 10.59 28.04 -10.72
CA GLY A 20 10.17 27.86 -12.11
C GLY A 20 9.70 26.45 -12.47
N SER A 21 10.27 25.40 -11.87
CA SER A 21 9.91 23.98 -12.09
C SER A 21 9.18 23.36 -10.89
N ASP A 22 8.66 24.18 -10.00
CA ASP A 22 8.01 23.72 -8.78
C ASP A 22 6.48 23.79 -8.88
N VAL A 23 5.82 22.97 -8.09
CA VAL A 23 4.37 22.85 -8.01
C VAL A 23 3.95 23.05 -6.56
N HIS A 24 3.09 24.03 -6.31
CA HIS A 24 2.45 24.22 -5.01
C HIS A 24 1.23 23.31 -4.92
N VAL A 25 1.25 22.41 -3.94
CA VAL A 25 0.22 21.41 -3.69
C VAL A 25 -0.42 21.65 -2.33
N ARG A 26 -1.75 21.61 -2.30
CA ARG A 26 -2.54 21.50 -1.07
C ARG A 26 -2.94 20.05 -0.85
N MET A 27 -2.46 19.44 0.23
CA MET A 27 -2.80 18.05 0.55
C MET A 27 -4.28 17.94 0.90
N LEU A 28 -4.95 16.93 0.34
CA LEU A 28 -6.37 16.67 0.58
C LEU A 28 -6.55 15.56 1.61
N ALA A 29 -5.81 14.46 1.45
CA ALA A 29 -5.82 13.32 2.35
C ALA A 29 -4.49 12.54 2.26
N ALA A 30 -4.04 12.01 3.38
CA ALA A 30 -2.87 11.16 3.47
C ALA A 30 -3.14 10.01 4.46
N PRO A 31 -3.02 8.74 4.05
CA PRO A 31 -3.20 7.61 4.93
C PRO A 31 -2.02 7.43 5.90
N VAL A 32 -2.20 6.51 6.83
CA VAL A 32 -1.14 6.01 7.71
C VAL A 32 -0.91 4.54 7.38
N ASN A 33 0.23 4.23 6.77
CA ASN A 33 0.63 2.88 6.42
C ASN A 33 1.65 2.31 7.42
N PRO A 34 1.78 0.97 7.53
CA PRO A 34 2.83 0.35 8.36
C PRO A 34 4.25 0.83 8.00
N SER A 35 4.52 1.13 6.73
CA SER A 35 5.80 1.68 6.27
C SER A 35 6.11 3.04 6.89
N ASP A 36 5.12 3.92 7.04
CA ASP A 36 5.30 5.23 7.68
C ASP A 36 5.72 5.07 9.14
N ILE A 37 5.07 4.15 9.85
CA ILE A 37 5.39 3.84 11.25
C ILE A 37 6.80 3.25 11.37
N ASN A 38 7.15 2.30 10.50
CA ASN A 38 8.48 1.69 10.48
C ASN A 38 9.59 2.71 10.20
N MET A 39 9.35 3.63 9.26
CA MET A 39 10.27 4.72 8.93
C MET A 39 10.47 5.67 10.11
N ILE A 40 9.40 6.01 10.84
CA ILE A 40 9.46 6.95 11.97
C ILE A 40 10.05 6.32 13.24
N GLN A 41 9.59 5.13 13.62
CA GLN A 41 9.86 4.57 14.96
C GLN A 41 11.10 3.69 15.01
N VAL A 42 11.31 2.87 14.00
CA VAL A 42 12.32 1.80 14.05
C VAL A 42 13.63 2.26 13.43
N GLY A 43 13.59 3.30 12.57
CA GLY A 43 14.75 3.67 11.74
C GLY A 43 15.22 2.50 10.86
N ASN A 44 14.36 1.51 10.64
CA ASN A 44 14.65 0.28 9.90
C ASN A 44 13.67 0.18 8.73
N TYR A 45 13.85 1.08 7.78
CA TYR A 45 13.16 1.09 6.51
C TYR A 45 14.19 1.36 5.42
N GLY A 46 14.02 0.75 4.24
CA GLY A 46 15.03 0.81 3.16
C GLY A 46 15.37 2.23 2.68
N LEU A 47 14.54 3.21 3.04
CA LEU A 47 14.74 4.63 2.83
C LEU A 47 14.51 5.38 4.15
N LEU A 48 15.48 6.20 4.57
CA LEU A 48 15.36 7.07 5.76
C LEU A 48 15.60 8.53 5.35
N PRO A 49 14.58 9.40 5.42
CA PRO A 49 14.76 10.83 5.22
C PRO A 49 15.71 11.44 6.27
N LYS A 50 16.49 12.45 5.86
CA LYS A 50 17.33 13.21 6.79
C LYS A 50 16.46 14.00 7.76
N LEU A 51 16.67 13.83 9.07
CA LEU A 51 15.93 14.55 10.10
C LEU A 51 16.41 16.01 10.25
N PRO A 52 15.51 16.97 10.57
CA PRO A 52 14.07 16.80 10.75
C PRO A 52 13.33 16.56 9.42
N ALA A 53 12.40 15.61 9.43
CA ALA A 53 11.61 15.23 8.25
C ALA A 53 10.11 15.29 8.55
N VAL A 54 9.29 15.49 7.51
CA VAL A 54 7.84 15.38 7.59
C VAL A 54 7.44 13.92 7.38
N GLY A 55 6.52 13.40 8.19
CA GLY A 55 6.03 12.03 8.08
C GLY A 55 5.08 11.80 6.90
N GLY A 56 4.80 10.52 6.61
CA GLY A 56 3.89 10.10 5.56
C GLY A 56 4.55 9.96 4.19
N ASN A 57 4.28 8.84 3.51
CA ASN A 57 4.82 8.57 2.17
C ASN A 57 3.76 8.53 1.07
N GLU A 58 2.49 8.45 1.44
CA GLU A 58 1.37 8.34 0.52
C GLU A 58 0.34 9.44 0.79
N GLY A 59 -0.37 9.86 -0.24
CA GLY A 59 -1.47 10.80 -0.14
C GLY A 59 -1.82 11.42 -1.48
N VAL A 60 -2.92 12.15 -1.51
CA VAL A 60 -3.38 12.91 -2.67
C VAL A 60 -3.47 14.39 -2.30
N GLY A 61 -2.96 15.23 -3.20
CA GLY A 61 -3.05 16.67 -3.10
C GLY A 61 -3.66 17.28 -4.37
N GLN A 62 -4.10 18.52 -4.25
CA GLN A 62 -4.55 19.32 -5.39
C GLN A 62 -3.50 20.40 -5.70
N VAL A 63 -3.17 20.55 -6.98
CA VAL A 63 -2.31 21.63 -7.46
C VAL A 63 -3.01 22.98 -7.25
N VAL A 64 -2.33 23.90 -6.57
CA VAL A 64 -2.80 25.27 -6.31
C VAL A 64 -2.16 26.25 -7.29
N ALA A 65 -0.85 26.14 -7.48
CA ALA A 65 -0.08 26.98 -8.39
C ALA A 65 1.10 26.19 -8.98
N VAL A 66 1.60 26.66 -10.11
CA VAL A 66 2.73 26.05 -10.82
C VAL A 66 3.76 27.10 -11.20
N GLY A 67 5.03 26.71 -11.22
CA GLY A 67 6.11 27.52 -11.75
C GLY A 67 5.99 27.73 -13.26
N SER A 68 6.69 28.76 -13.77
CA SER A 68 6.63 29.18 -15.18
C SER A 68 7.05 28.12 -16.20
N SER A 69 7.84 27.12 -15.78
CA SER A 69 8.40 26.07 -16.64
C SER A 69 7.68 24.73 -16.49
N VAL A 70 6.66 24.64 -15.63
CA VAL A 70 5.86 23.43 -15.41
C VAL A 70 4.85 23.27 -16.54
N THR A 71 4.72 22.05 -17.08
CA THR A 71 3.83 21.79 -18.24
C THR A 71 2.98 20.52 -18.11
N GLY A 72 3.35 19.59 -17.25
CA GLY A 72 2.69 18.31 -17.03
C GLY A 72 1.51 18.34 -16.07
N VAL A 73 1.35 19.41 -15.28
CA VAL A 73 0.21 19.62 -14.37
C VAL A 73 -0.24 21.08 -14.38
N LYS A 74 -1.50 21.33 -13.99
CA LYS A 74 -2.07 22.68 -13.85
C LYS A 74 -2.89 22.82 -12.56
N PRO A 75 -3.18 24.05 -12.10
CA PRO A 75 -4.08 24.28 -10.98
C PRO A 75 -5.40 23.52 -11.11
N GLY A 76 -5.81 22.86 -10.02
CA GLY A 76 -7.00 22.00 -9.97
C GLY A 76 -6.71 20.51 -10.12
N ASP A 77 -5.61 20.12 -10.78
CA ASP A 77 -5.26 18.71 -10.97
C ASP A 77 -4.99 18.03 -9.62
N TRP A 78 -5.37 16.75 -9.52
CA TRP A 78 -5.00 15.90 -8.40
C TRP A 78 -3.67 15.22 -8.68
N VAL A 79 -2.81 15.18 -7.66
CA VAL A 79 -1.47 14.61 -7.75
C VAL A 79 -1.16 13.75 -6.53
N ILE A 80 -0.35 12.72 -6.76
CA ILE A 80 0.21 11.83 -5.73
C ILE A 80 1.75 11.86 -5.80
N PRO A 81 2.46 11.50 -4.71
CA PRO A 81 3.91 11.30 -4.75
C PRO A 81 4.33 10.25 -5.79
N ALA A 82 5.35 10.54 -6.58
CA ALA A 82 5.98 9.58 -7.49
C ALA A 82 6.83 8.53 -6.76
N ALA A 83 7.35 8.87 -5.58
CA ALA A 83 8.19 8.02 -4.75
C ALA A 83 7.94 8.26 -3.26
N ALA A 84 8.45 7.36 -2.41
CA ALA A 84 8.45 7.56 -0.97
C ALA A 84 9.41 8.69 -0.54
N GLY A 85 9.21 9.22 0.67
CA GLY A 85 10.09 10.21 1.30
C GLY A 85 9.70 11.68 1.09
N LEU A 86 8.63 11.96 0.34
CA LEU A 86 8.17 13.34 0.13
C LEU A 86 7.60 13.99 1.40
N GLY A 87 7.09 13.20 2.35
CA GLY A 87 6.43 13.68 3.56
C GLY A 87 5.04 14.24 3.27
N THR A 88 3.99 13.45 3.39
CA THR A 88 2.62 13.84 3.00
C THR A 88 1.74 14.33 4.15
N TRP A 89 2.15 14.12 5.40
CA TRP A 89 1.40 14.54 6.59
C TRP A 89 1.61 16.03 6.90
N ARG A 90 1.08 16.88 6.03
CA ARG A 90 1.12 18.35 6.10
C ARG A 90 -0.07 18.93 5.35
N THR A 91 -0.35 20.21 5.54
CA THR A 91 -1.47 20.88 4.85
C THR A 91 -1.13 21.26 3.41
N GLN A 92 0.11 21.71 3.16
CA GLN A 92 0.58 22.17 1.86
C GLN A 92 2.08 21.92 1.71
N ALA A 93 2.57 21.86 0.47
CA ALA A 93 4.00 21.84 0.14
C ALA A 93 4.28 22.37 -1.26
N VAL A 94 5.54 22.70 -1.51
CA VAL A 94 6.09 22.96 -2.84
C VAL A 94 6.98 21.77 -3.19
N PHE A 95 6.71 21.12 -4.32
CA PHE A 95 7.47 19.98 -4.82
C PHE A 95 8.00 20.25 -6.21
N LYS A 96 9.05 19.53 -6.62
CA LYS A 96 9.43 19.47 -8.04
C LYS A 96 8.33 18.78 -8.83
N GLU A 97 8.07 19.25 -10.05
CA GLU A 97 7.08 18.64 -10.95
C GLU A 97 7.30 17.13 -11.12
N GLU A 98 8.56 16.70 -11.34
CA GLU A 98 8.96 15.30 -11.51
C GLU A 98 8.72 14.40 -10.28
N ALA A 99 8.49 14.99 -9.10
CA ALA A 99 8.20 14.25 -7.89
C ALA A 99 6.70 13.91 -7.74
N LEU A 100 5.88 14.33 -8.69
CA LEU A 100 4.42 14.20 -8.66
C LEU A 100 3.92 13.41 -9.88
N ILE A 101 2.85 12.65 -9.67
CA ILE A 101 2.10 11.96 -10.72
C ILE A 101 0.67 12.48 -10.68
N ALA A 102 0.16 12.95 -11.83
CA ALA A 102 -1.23 13.33 -11.97
C ALA A 102 -2.14 12.09 -11.88
N VAL A 103 -3.26 12.22 -11.18
CA VAL A 103 -4.28 11.17 -11.04
C VAL A 103 -5.66 11.71 -11.40
N PRO A 104 -6.59 10.85 -11.85
CA PRO A 104 -7.96 11.28 -12.09
C PRO A 104 -8.59 11.89 -10.84
N SER A 105 -9.36 12.96 -11.02
CA SER A 105 -10.09 13.65 -9.94
C SER A 105 -11.56 13.25 -9.85
N ASP A 106 -11.99 12.30 -10.68
CA ASP A 106 -13.36 11.76 -10.74
C ASP A 106 -13.52 10.46 -9.93
N ILE A 107 -12.47 10.03 -9.21
CA ILE A 107 -12.52 8.92 -8.27
C ILE A 107 -12.77 9.41 -6.83
N PRO A 108 -13.31 8.56 -5.94
CA PRO A 108 -13.46 8.92 -4.53
C PRO A 108 -12.13 9.37 -3.91
N LEU A 109 -12.17 10.43 -3.10
CA LEU A 109 -10.97 10.98 -2.44
C LEU A 109 -10.20 9.92 -1.65
N GLN A 110 -10.93 9.01 -0.97
CA GLN A 110 -10.32 7.92 -0.22
C GLN A 110 -9.55 6.96 -1.13
N SER A 111 -10.07 6.65 -2.32
CA SER A 111 -9.39 5.80 -3.31
C SER A 111 -8.12 6.47 -3.80
N ALA A 112 -8.18 7.77 -4.16
CA ALA A 112 -7.02 8.54 -4.60
C ALA A 112 -5.93 8.60 -3.51
N ALA A 113 -6.32 8.78 -2.25
CA ALA A 113 -5.41 8.86 -1.12
C ALA A 113 -4.65 7.55 -0.84
N THR A 114 -5.18 6.40 -1.26
CA THR A 114 -4.58 5.06 -1.03
C THR A 114 -4.17 4.34 -2.32
N LEU A 115 -4.09 5.08 -3.43
CA LEU A 115 -3.90 4.51 -4.77
C LEU A 115 -2.48 4.03 -5.03
N SER A 116 -1.47 4.71 -4.47
CA SER A 116 -0.09 4.55 -4.94
C SER A 116 0.68 3.43 -4.25
N VAL A 117 0.24 2.99 -3.07
CA VAL A 117 0.94 1.97 -2.28
C VAL A 117 0.23 0.62 -2.35
N ASN A 118 -0.95 0.50 -1.76
CA ASN A 118 -1.58 -0.81 -1.52
C ASN A 118 -1.98 -1.56 -2.81
N PRO A 119 -2.77 -0.96 -3.73
CA PRO A 119 -3.16 -1.66 -4.94
C PRO A 119 -2.01 -1.80 -5.94
N CYS A 120 -1.07 -0.83 -6.00
CA CYS A 120 0.16 -0.99 -6.78
C CYS A 120 0.98 -2.19 -6.31
N THR A 121 1.18 -2.33 -5.00
CA THR A 121 1.90 -3.48 -4.41
C THR A 121 1.21 -4.80 -4.77
N ALA A 122 -0.11 -4.87 -4.61
CA ALA A 122 -0.91 -6.03 -4.96
C ALA A 122 -0.79 -6.40 -6.45
N TYR A 123 -0.92 -5.41 -7.34
CA TYR A 123 -0.83 -5.63 -8.79
C TYR A 123 0.55 -6.13 -9.20
N ARG A 124 1.63 -5.49 -8.71
CA ARG A 124 3.03 -5.92 -8.98
C ARG A 124 3.27 -7.37 -8.52
N MET A 125 2.83 -7.71 -7.31
CA MET A 125 2.96 -9.08 -6.78
C MET A 125 2.26 -10.14 -7.63
N LEU A 126 1.11 -9.80 -8.23
CA LEU A 126 0.34 -10.73 -9.06
C LEU A 126 0.88 -10.90 -10.48
N VAL A 127 1.54 -9.88 -11.04
CA VAL A 127 1.89 -9.86 -12.47
C VAL A 127 3.38 -9.93 -12.78
N ASP A 128 4.26 -9.63 -11.82
CA ASP A 128 5.70 -9.52 -12.07
C ASP A 128 6.50 -10.77 -11.64
N PHE A 129 5.91 -11.68 -10.85
CA PHE A 129 6.63 -12.84 -10.27
C PHE A 129 6.35 -14.16 -11.00
N GLU A 130 5.10 -14.51 -11.24
CA GLU A 130 4.71 -15.73 -11.96
C GLU A 130 3.77 -15.42 -13.11
N GLN A 131 3.82 -16.26 -14.15
CA GLN A 131 2.89 -16.16 -15.28
C GLN A 131 1.56 -16.85 -14.97
N LEU A 132 0.72 -16.13 -14.23
CA LEU A 132 -0.63 -16.56 -13.87
C LEU A 132 -1.60 -16.41 -15.05
N ARG A 133 -2.53 -17.36 -15.16
CA ARG A 133 -3.62 -17.37 -16.15
C ARG A 133 -4.96 -17.48 -15.42
N PRO A 134 -6.06 -17.01 -16.04
CA PRO A 134 -7.39 -17.24 -15.48
C PRO A 134 -7.60 -18.72 -15.10
N GLY A 135 -8.09 -18.95 -13.89
CA GLY A 135 -8.26 -20.27 -13.28
C GLY A 135 -7.09 -20.73 -12.40
N ASP A 136 -5.90 -20.12 -12.51
CA ASP A 136 -4.78 -20.37 -11.59
C ASP A 136 -5.10 -19.82 -10.19
N SER A 137 -4.47 -20.42 -9.18
CA SER A 137 -4.71 -20.08 -7.77
C SER A 137 -3.57 -19.27 -7.16
N VAL A 138 -3.90 -18.34 -6.26
CA VAL A 138 -2.97 -17.55 -5.45
C VAL A 138 -3.34 -17.70 -3.98
N ILE A 139 -2.35 -17.92 -3.12
CA ILE A 139 -2.54 -17.93 -1.67
C ILE A 139 -1.84 -16.72 -1.04
N GLN A 140 -2.52 -16.07 -0.10
CA GLN A 140 -1.95 -14.94 0.65
C GLN A 140 -2.34 -15.01 2.12
N ASN A 141 -1.52 -14.39 2.97
CA ASN A 141 -1.89 -14.13 4.36
C ASN A 141 -2.14 -12.64 4.61
N ALA A 142 -2.57 -12.30 5.83
CA ALA A 142 -2.96 -10.93 6.18
C ALA A 142 -4.01 -10.35 5.20
N SER A 143 -4.94 -11.19 4.73
CA SER A 143 -5.86 -10.85 3.63
C SER A 143 -6.85 -9.72 3.93
N ASN A 144 -7.05 -9.38 5.21
CA ASN A 144 -7.83 -8.21 5.61
C ASN A 144 -7.03 -6.89 5.63
N SER A 145 -5.73 -6.90 5.29
CA SER A 145 -4.93 -5.69 5.14
C SER A 145 -5.33 -4.89 3.88
N GLY A 146 -4.80 -3.66 3.73
CA GLY A 146 -5.02 -2.86 2.53
C GLY A 146 -4.51 -3.55 1.26
N VAL A 147 -3.28 -4.07 1.30
CA VAL A 147 -2.71 -4.88 0.20
C VAL A 147 -3.55 -6.15 -0.01
N GLY A 148 -3.91 -6.87 1.05
CA GLY A 148 -4.64 -8.13 0.94
C GLY A 148 -6.03 -7.99 0.31
N GLN A 149 -6.77 -6.93 0.67
CA GLN A 149 -8.05 -6.61 0.04
C GLN A 149 -7.89 -6.17 -1.42
N ALA A 150 -6.78 -5.52 -1.77
CA ALA A 150 -6.48 -5.18 -3.16
C ALA A 150 -6.09 -6.42 -3.98
N VAL A 151 -5.31 -7.36 -3.42
CA VAL A 151 -5.00 -8.65 -4.04
C VAL A 151 -6.27 -9.39 -4.38
N ILE A 152 -7.24 -9.47 -3.45
CA ILE A 152 -8.53 -10.15 -3.68
C ILE A 152 -9.25 -9.57 -4.91
N GLN A 153 -9.43 -8.24 -4.95
CA GLN A 153 -10.18 -7.59 -6.02
C GLN A 153 -9.48 -7.69 -7.37
N ILE A 154 -8.15 -7.48 -7.39
CA ILE A 154 -7.35 -7.55 -8.62
C ILE A 154 -7.29 -8.99 -9.14
N ALA A 155 -7.07 -9.97 -8.25
CA ALA A 155 -7.06 -11.39 -8.61
C ALA A 155 -8.42 -11.82 -9.20
N ALA A 156 -9.53 -11.41 -8.59
CA ALA A 156 -10.86 -11.65 -9.12
C ALA A 156 -11.05 -11.05 -10.53
N ALA A 157 -10.60 -9.81 -10.75
CA ALA A 157 -10.64 -9.16 -12.06
C ALA A 157 -9.76 -9.86 -13.12
N LEU A 158 -8.66 -10.50 -12.70
CA LEU A 158 -7.79 -11.31 -13.55
C LEU A 158 -8.30 -12.75 -13.75
N GLY A 159 -9.42 -13.13 -13.15
CA GLY A 159 -9.97 -14.48 -13.20
C GLY A 159 -9.18 -15.51 -12.41
N LEU A 160 -8.38 -15.07 -11.42
CA LEU A 160 -7.61 -15.94 -10.53
C LEU A 160 -8.43 -16.39 -9.33
N ARG A 161 -8.09 -17.55 -8.79
CA ARG A 161 -8.72 -18.12 -7.59
C ARG A 161 -7.89 -17.77 -6.36
N THR A 162 -8.51 -17.23 -5.31
CA THR A 162 -7.74 -16.77 -4.13
C THR A 162 -8.02 -17.60 -2.89
N ILE A 163 -6.95 -18.05 -2.22
CA ILE A 163 -6.98 -18.61 -0.86
C ILE A 163 -6.46 -17.55 0.11
N ASN A 164 -7.34 -17.06 0.98
CA ASN A 164 -7.10 -15.88 1.81
C ASN A 164 -7.00 -16.25 3.28
N VAL A 165 -5.77 -16.21 3.81
CA VAL A 165 -5.50 -16.55 5.20
C VAL A 165 -5.61 -15.31 6.08
N VAL A 166 -6.48 -15.37 7.08
CA VAL A 166 -6.71 -14.31 8.07
C VAL A 166 -6.36 -14.78 9.48
N ARG A 167 -6.13 -13.84 10.40
CA ARG A 167 -5.94 -14.16 11.81
C ARG A 167 -7.26 -14.61 12.43
N ASP A 168 -7.17 -15.57 13.35
CA ASP A 168 -8.29 -16.01 14.18
C ASP A 168 -8.89 -14.82 14.94
N ARG A 169 -10.23 -14.78 15.01
CA ARG A 169 -10.99 -13.72 15.68
C ARG A 169 -12.42 -14.18 15.99
N PRO A 170 -13.08 -13.63 17.02
CA PRO A 170 -14.45 -14.01 17.39
C PRO A 170 -15.46 -13.87 16.24
N ASP A 171 -15.42 -12.76 15.50
CA ASP A 171 -16.39 -12.45 14.43
C ASP A 171 -15.86 -12.86 13.04
N ILE A 172 -15.37 -14.09 12.90
CA ILE A 172 -14.75 -14.56 11.65
C ILE A 172 -15.73 -14.53 10.47
N GLN A 173 -17.00 -14.87 10.69
CA GLN A 173 -18.00 -14.94 9.62
C GLN A 173 -18.22 -13.57 8.95
N THR A 174 -18.37 -12.51 9.74
CA THR A 174 -18.52 -11.13 9.24
C THR A 174 -17.33 -10.71 8.38
N LEU A 175 -16.11 -11.09 8.78
CA LEU A 175 -14.92 -10.83 7.97
C LEU A 175 -14.93 -11.65 6.68
N THR A 176 -15.26 -12.94 6.76
CA THR A 176 -15.34 -13.83 5.60
C THR A 176 -16.33 -13.29 4.57
N ASP A 177 -17.53 -12.90 4.99
CA ASP A 177 -18.56 -12.35 4.09
C ASP A 177 -18.08 -11.05 3.44
N LYS A 178 -17.44 -10.16 4.21
CA LYS A 178 -16.82 -8.94 3.67
C LYS A 178 -15.79 -9.27 2.58
N LEU A 179 -14.86 -10.21 2.83
CA LEU A 179 -13.81 -10.54 1.87
C LEU A 179 -14.38 -11.27 0.64
N LYS A 180 -15.40 -12.11 0.81
CA LYS A 180 -16.10 -12.76 -0.31
C LYS A 180 -16.82 -11.74 -1.20
N ASN A 181 -17.42 -10.71 -0.61
CA ASN A 181 -18.01 -9.60 -1.36
C ASN A 181 -16.99 -8.80 -2.18
N LEU A 182 -15.71 -8.86 -1.82
CA LEU A 182 -14.62 -8.29 -2.61
C LEU A 182 -14.12 -9.23 -3.74
N GLY A 183 -14.62 -10.47 -3.80
CA GLY A 183 -14.22 -11.48 -4.78
C GLY A 183 -13.37 -12.63 -4.23
N ALA A 184 -13.20 -12.75 -2.90
CA ALA A 184 -12.44 -13.86 -2.33
C ALA A 184 -13.16 -15.20 -2.54
N GLU A 185 -12.45 -16.19 -3.08
CA GLU A 185 -12.99 -17.54 -3.23
C GLU A 185 -13.00 -18.32 -1.90
N HIS A 186 -11.81 -18.48 -1.29
CA HIS A 186 -11.65 -19.12 0.00
C HIS A 186 -11.10 -18.13 1.02
N VAL A 187 -11.67 -18.15 2.23
CA VAL A 187 -11.18 -17.42 3.40
C VAL A 187 -11.03 -18.44 4.52
N ILE A 188 -9.83 -18.56 5.06
CA ILE A 188 -9.49 -19.51 6.13
C ILE A 188 -8.68 -18.82 7.22
N THR A 189 -8.75 -19.32 8.45
CA THR A 189 -7.92 -18.81 9.54
C THR A 189 -6.51 -19.40 9.53
N GLU A 190 -5.59 -18.78 10.28
CA GLU A 190 -4.26 -19.37 10.49
C GLU A 190 -4.34 -20.73 11.21
N GLU A 191 -5.30 -20.92 12.12
CA GLU A 191 -5.51 -22.23 12.76
C GLU A 191 -5.98 -23.27 11.75
N GLU A 192 -6.97 -22.95 10.92
CA GLU A 192 -7.47 -23.84 9.86
C GLU A 192 -6.37 -24.21 8.88
N LEU A 193 -5.50 -23.25 8.49
CA LEU A 193 -4.38 -23.52 7.58
C LEU A 193 -3.45 -24.63 8.09
N ARG A 194 -3.30 -24.78 9.41
CA ARG A 194 -2.40 -25.78 10.03
C ARG A 194 -3.04 -27.18 10.12
N LYS A 195 -4.35 -27.31 9.87
CA LYS A 195 -5.08 -28.57 9.96
C LYS A 195 -4.83 -29.44 8.72
N PRO A 196 -4.62 -30.78 8.85
CA PRO A 196 -4.35 -31.67 7.72
C PRO A 196 -5.41 -31.63 6.60
N GLU A 197 -6.66 -31.36 6.95
CA GLU A 197 -7.83 -31.34 6.08
C GLU A 197 -7.74 -30.22 5.03
N THR A 198 -7.04 -29.14 5.35
CA THR A 198 -6.83 -27.97 4.47
C THR A 198 -6.05 -28.34 3.22
N LYS A 199 -5.29 -29.45 3.23
CA LYS A 199 -4.64 -30.02 2.04
C LYS A 199 -5.61 -30.28 0.89
N ASN A 200 -6.90 -30.48 1.18
CA ASN A 200 -7.92 -30.69 0.15
C ASN A 200 -8.19 -29.42 -0.70
N LEU A 201 -7.95 -28.22 -0.16
CA LEU A 201 -8.07 -26.96 -0.91
C LEU A 201 -7.02 -26.85 -2.03
N PHE A 202 -5.89 -27.56 -1.89
CA PHE A 202 -4.76 -27.57 -2.84
C PHE A 202 -4.87 -28.69 -3.88
N LYS A 203 -5.91 -29.54 -3.83
CA LYS A 203 -6.12 -30.65 -4.79
C LYS A 203 -6.77 -30.21 -6.12
N VAL A 204 -6.85 -28.91 -6.37
CA VAL A 204 -7.40 -28.33 -7.60
C VAL A 204 -6.39 -28.50 -8.76
N PRO A 205 -6.81 -28.87 -9.98
CA PRO A 205 -5.88 -29.21 -11.06
C PRO A 205 -5.28 -27.94 -11.66
N ARG A 206 -4.02 -27.64 -11.28
CA ARG A 206 -3.10 -26.57 -11.70
C ARG A 206 -2.91 -25.46 -10.65
N MET A 207 -2.07 -25.75 -9.67
CA MET A 207 -1.44 -24.72 -8.86
C MET A 207 -0.14 -24.25 -9.52
N ARG A 208 -0.11 -22.98 -9.91
CA ARG A 208 1.12 -22.22 -10.11
C ARG A 208 1.19 -21.27 -8.93
N ASP A 209 1.86 -21.72 -7.87
CA ASP A 209 1.74 -21.14 -6.55
C ASP A 209 2.52 -19.85 -6.42
N ILE A 210 1.84 -18.71 -6.43
CA ILE A 210 2.34 -17.53 -5.72
C ILE A 210 1.81 -17.59 -4.29
N ALA A 211 2.74 -17.66 -3.33
CA ALA A 211 2.48 -17.31 -1.95
C ALA A 211 2.85 -15.84 -1.74
N LEU A 212 1.92 -15.04 -1.21
CA LEU A 212 2.17 -13.64 -0.83
C LEU A 212 2.26 -13.49 0.69
N PRO A 213 3.43 -13.78 1.30
CA PRO A 213 3.61 -13.66 2.73
C PRO A 213 3.87 -12.20 3.14
N VAL A 214 3.00 -11.64 3.98
CA VAL A 214 3.23 -10.36 4.68
C VAL A 214 3.97 -10.57 6.01
N ARG A 215 4.03 -11.83 6.49
CA ARG A 215 4.96 -12.30 7.53
C ARG A 215 6.01 -13.19 6.88
N ALA A 216 7.30 -12.93 7.13
CA ALA A 216 8.34 -13.89 6.84
C ALA A 216 7.94 -15.25 7.44
N CYS A 217 7.83 -16.26 6.58
CA CYS A 217 7.61 -17.62 7.06
C CYS A 217 8.84 -17.99 7.92
N PRO A 218 8.68 -18.44 9.18
CA PRO A 218 9.82 -18.89 10.00
C PRO A 218 10.60 -20.05 9.35
N LEU A 219 10.02 -20.71 8.33
CA LEU A 219 10.58 -21.85 7.63
C LEU A 219 11.82 -21.55 6.75
N GLN A 220 12.26 -20.29 6.61
CA GLN A 220 13.52 -19.95 5.93
C GLN A 220 14.73 -19.76 6.86
N ARG A 221 14.63 -20.07 8.16
CA ARG A 221 15.79 -20.06 9.08
C ARG A 221 16.38 -21.45 9.40
N ALA A 222 15.92 -22.51 8.75
CA ALA A 222 16.51 -23.84 8.86
C ALA A 222 17.22 -24.18 7.55
N GLY A 223 18.53 -23.89 7.46
CA GLY A 223 19.34 -24.40 6.34
C GLY A 223 20.40 -23.46 5.78
N LEU A 224 21.20 -22.82 6.63
CA LEU A 224 22.57 -22.42 6.30
C LEU A 224 23.43 -22.68 7.53
N ASN A 225 23.92 -23.92 7.63
CA ASN A 225 25.19 -24.22 8.29
C ASN A 225 26.26 -24.25 7.20
#